data_AF-A0A3M1L6W8-F1
#
_entry.id   AF-A0A3M1L6W8-F1
#
_cell.length_a   1.000
_cell.length_b   1.000
_cell.length_c   1.000
_cell.angle_alpha   90.00
_cell.angle_beta   90.00
_cell.angle_gamma   90.00
#
_symmetry.space_group_name_H-M   'P 1'
#
loop_
_entity.id
_entity.type
_entity.pdbx_description
1 polymer ?
#
loop_
_entity_poly.entity_id
_entity_poly.type
_entity_poly.pdbx_seq_one_letter_code
_entity_poly.pdbx_strand_id
1 'polypeptide(L)'
;MTPTTTPTPAPLDFTTPELVEWSVDPEKGEWRGVLAFTPSGGDGTYRYYRDVVSPETEFFDARLEFVWARCKPAILTIIVQSAGQEKRWKGFIPYPNPDECQ
;
A
#
# COMPACT_ATOMS: atom_id res chain seq x y z
N MET A 1 7.24 9.84 43.48
CA MET A 1 7.41 9.35 42.09
C MET A 1 6.13 9.67 41.36
N THR A 2 6.16 10.59 40.41
CA THR A 2 5.00 10.95 39.60
C THR A 2 4.83 9.88 38.52
N PRO A 3 3.64 9.28 38.31
CA PRO A 3 3.44 8.37 37.21
C PRO A 3 3.54 9.17 35.90
N THR A 4 4.54 8.88 35.07
CA THR A 4 4.61 9.38 33.71
C THR A 4 3.52 8.69 32.90
N THR A 5 2.44 9.40 32.57
CA THR A 5 1.48 8.94 31.59
C THR A 5 2.14 9.03 30.22
N THR A 6 2.51 7.89 29.63
CA THR A 6 2.88 7.85 28.21
C THR A 6 1.67 8.34 27.40
N PRO A 7 1.81 9.37 26.53
CA PRO A 7 0.70 9.80 25.70
C PRO A 7 0.24 8.63 24.83
N THR A 8 -1.06 8.36 24.83
CA THR A 8 -1.64 7.35 23.95
C THR A 8 -1.50 7.83 22.49
N PRO A 9 -0.95 7.01 21.58
CA PRO A 9 -0.84 7.35 20.17
C PRO A 9 -2.21 7.66 19.55
N ALA A 10 -2.24 8.57 18.58
CA ALA A 10 -3.44 8.82 17.80
C ALA A 10 -3.82 7.54 17.01
N PRO A 11 -5.11 7.29 16.72
CA PRO A 11 -5.52 6.11 15.96
C PRO A 11 -4.88 6.05 14.57
N LEU A 12 -4.23 4.94 14.23
CA LEU A 12 -3.65 4.70 12.92
C LEU A 12 -4.72 4.59 11.83
N ASP A 13 -4.55 5.37 10.77
CA ASP A 13 -5.35 5.34 9.55
C ASP A 13 -4.50 5.72 8.32
N PHE A 14 -5.03 5.58 7.11
CA PHE A 14 -4.37 6.02 5.88
C PHE A 14 -5.38 6.20 4.74
N THR A 15 -5.05 7.08 3.79
CA THR A 15 -5.90 7.32 2.62
C THR A 15 -6.03 6.06 1.76
N THR A 16 -7.11 5.99 0.96
CA THR A 16 -7.22 4.91 -0.03
C THR A 16 -6.03 4.98 -0.99
N PRO A 17 -5.35 3.86 -1.29
CA PRO A 17 -4.25 3.83 -2.26
C PRO A 17 -4.70 4.18 -3.67
N GLU A 18 -3.95 5.06 -4.32
CA GLU A 18 -4.25 5.54 -5.68
C GLU A 18 -3.09 5.20 -6.63
N LEU A 19 -3.42 4.82 -7.86
CA LEU A 19 -2.43 4.57 -8.92
C LEU A 19 -1.86 5.91 -9.40
N VAL A 20 -0.56 6.13 -9.18
CA VAL A 20 0.13 7.38 -9.55
C VAL A 20 0.99 7.23 -10.79
N GLU A 21 1.52 6.03 -11.05
CA GLU A 21 2.34 5.72 -12.22
C GLU A 21 2.05 4.31 -12.71
N TRP A 22 2.17 4.11 -14.03
CA TRP A 22 2.05 2.79 -14.63
C TRP A 22 2.81 2.69 -15.95
N SER A 23 3.19 1.48 -16.33
CA SER A 23 3.78 1.13 -17.62
C SER A 23 3.35 -0.27 -18.04
N VAL A 24 3.36 -0.55 -19.34
CA VAL A 24 3.00 -1.86 -19.90
C VAL A 24 4.23 -2.53 -20.49
N ASP A 25 4.37 -3.81 -20.21
CA ASP A 25 5.35 -4.69 -20.84
C ASP A 25 4.58 -5.66 -21.77
N PRO A 26 4.34 -5.27 -23.04
CA PRO A 26 3.48 -6.05 -23.93
C PRO A 26 4.07 -7.42 -24.26
N GLU A 27 5.41 -7.54 -24.28
CA GLU A 27 6.10 -8.80 -24.56
C GLU A 27 5.86 -9.86 -23.48
N LYS A 28 5.66 -9.45 -22.23
CA LYS A 28 5.38 -10.35 -21.11
C LYS A 28 3.88 -10.50 -20.82
N GLY A 29 3.04 -9.67 -21.44
CA GLY A 29 1.63 -9.59 -21.12
C GLY A 29 1.38 -9.05 -19.71
N GLU A 30 2.26 -8.18 -19.23
CA GLU A 30 2.26 -7.63 -17.87
C GLU A 30 2.15 -6.11 -17.88
N TRP A 31 1.81 -5.54 -16.74
CA TRP A 31 1.93 -4.12 -16.48
C TRP A 31 2.49 -3.88 -15.08
N ARG A 32 3.22 -2.79 -14.95
CA ARG A 32 3.79 -2.31 -13.71
C ARG A 32 2.97 -1.12 -13.23
N GLY A 33 2.65 -1.09 -11.95
CA GLY A 33 1.95 0.02 -11.31
C GLY A 33 2.67 0.49 -10.06
N VAL A 34 2.50 1.77 -9.74
CA VAL A 34 2.92 2.38 -8.48
C VAL A 34 1.71 2.98 -7.80
N LEU A 35 1.42 2.50 -6.58
CA LEU A 35 0.39 3.09 -5.73
C LEU A 35 1.02 4.07 -4.74
N ALA A 36 0.31 5.14 -4.41
CA ALA A 36 0.65 6.04 -3.32
C ALA A 36 -0.53 6.19 -2.35
N PHE A 37 -0.22 6.40 -1.08
CA PHE A 37 -1.19 6.72 -0.03
C PHE A 37 -0.52 7.57 1.05
N THR A 38 -1.31 8.16 1.95
CA THR A 38 -0.81 8.99 3.06
C THR A 38 -1.26 8.38 4.38
N PRO A 39 -0.34 7.96 5.26
CA PRO A 39 -0.68 7.51 6.61
C PRO A 39 -0.94 8.68 7.55
N SER A 40 -1.72 8.42 8.60
CA SER A 40 -2.03 9.37 9.66
C SER A 40 -2.20 8.67 11.01
N GLY A 41 -2.02 9.41 12.10
CA GLY A 41 -2.07 8.86 13.45
C GLY A 41 -0.79 8.12 13.84
N GLY A 42 -0.90 7.15 14.74
CA GLY A 42 0.26 6.40 15.27
C GLY A 42 1.25 7.29 16.02
N ASP A 43 2.54 6.95 15.92
CA ASP A 43 3.66 7.72 16.49
C ASP A 43 4.43 8.55 15.45
N GLY A 44 3.98 8.53 14.18
CA GLY A 44 4.67 9.18 13.06
C GLY A 44 5.75 8.33 12.39
N THR A 45 6.14 7.20 13.01
CA THR A 45 6.96 6.16 12.37
C THR A 45 6.06 5.08 11.80
N TYR A 46 6.17 4.81 10.50
CA TYR A 46 5.33 3.84 9.80
C TYR A 46 6.17 2.75 9.14
N ARG A 47 5.62 1.53 9.10
CA ARG A 47 6.09 0.43 8.27
C ARG A 47 4.98 -0.03 7.35
N TYR A 48 5.34 -0.35 6.12
CA TYR A 48 4.38 -0.69 5.09
C TYR A 48 4.70 -2.06 4.51
N TYR A 49 3.68 -2.90 4.34
CA TYR A 49 3.83 -4.25 3.83
C TYR A 49 2.78 -4.58 2.79
N ARG A 50 3.17 -5.40 1.80
CA ARG A 50 2.25 -5.98 0.81
C ARG A 50 1.83 -7.40 1.24
N ASP A 51 0.53 -7.65 1.31
CA ASP A 51 -0.11 -8.95 1.60
C ASP A 51 0.13 -9.56 2.99
N VAL A 52 1.37 -9.68 3.44
CA VAL A 52 1.77 -10.25 4.72
C VAL A 52 2.78 -9.34 5.40
N VAL A 53 2.90 -9.39 6.72
CA VAL A 53 3.96 -8.67 7.44
C VAL A 53 5.22 -9.53 7.41
N SER A 54 6.13 -9.22 6.49
CA SER A 54 7.46 -9.84 6.42
C SER A 54 8.51 -8.86 5.83
N PRO A 55 9.80 -9.06 6.12
CA PRO A 55 10.86 -8.21 5.55
C PRO A 55 10.87 -8.23 4.00
N GLU A 56 10.45 -9.34 3.38
CA GLU A 56 10.42 -9.52 1.92
C GLU A 56 9.30 -8.74 1.24
N THR A 57 8.29 -8.32 2.00
CA THR A 57 7.11 -7.60 1.51
C THR A 57 7.07 -6.16 2.00
N GLU A 58 8.07 -5.74 2.78
CA GLU A 58 8.22 -4.38 3.26
C GLU A 58 8.57 -3.44 2.10
N PHE A 59 7.91 -2.29 2.07
CA PHE A 59 8.19 -1.23 1.11
C PHE A 59 8.24 0.12 1.83
N PHE A 60 8.72 1.16 1.13
CA PHE A 60 9.05 2.45 1.73
C PHE A 60 8.25 3.60 1.10
N ASP A 61 8.33 4.76 1.75
CA ASP A 61 7.77 6.03 1.25
C ASP A 61 6.26 6.02 0.97
N ALA A 62 5.51 5.08 1.58
CA ALA A 62 4.10 4.84 1.29
C ALA A 62 3.81 4.65 -0.22
N ARG A 63 4.80 4.09 -0.95
CA ARG A 63 4.75 3.85 -2.39
C ARG A 63 4.94 2.37 -2.69
N LEU A 64 3.88 1.73 -3.16
CA LEU A 64 3.90 0.31 -3.50
C LEU A 64 4.06 0.10 -5.00
N GLU A 65 5.19 -0.49 -5.40
CA GLU A 65 5.39 -0.97 -6.76
C GLU A 65 4.89 -2.42 -6.90
N PHE A 66 4.19 -2.71 -7.99
CA PHE A 66 3.70 -4.05 -8.28
C PHE A 66 3.72 -4.34 -9.77
N VAL A 67 3.72 -5.63 -10.11
CA VAL A 67 3.56 -6.15 -11.47
C VAL A 67 2.33 -7.04 -11.48
N TRP A 68 1.52 -6.94 -12.53
CA TRP A 68 0.33 -7.75 -12.69
C TRP A 68 0.06 -8.11 -14.15
N ALA A 69 -0.82 -9.10 -14.35
CA ALA A 69 -1.26 -9.47 -15.68
C ALA A 69 -2.01 -8.30 -16.35
N ARG A 70 -1.65 -8.01 -17.60
CA ARG A 70 -2.35 -7.05 -18.45
C ARG A 70 -3.83 -7.44 -18.56
N CYS A 71 -4.72 -6.45 -18.68
CA CYS A 71 -6.16 -6.65 -18.80
C CYS A 71 -6.83 -7.38 -17.63
N LYS A 72 -6.15 -7.49 -16.48
CA LYS A 72 -6.73 -8.01 -15.24
C LYS A 72 -6.59 -6.97 -14.13
N PRO A 73 -7.61 -6.82 -13.26
CA PRO A 73 -7.47 -5.99 -12.07
C PRO A 73 -6.44 -6.61 -11.13
N ALA A 74 -5.55 -5.78 -10.60
CA ALA A 74 -4.59 -6.18 -9.57
C ALA A 74 -5.29 -6.24 -8.22
N ILE A 75 -5.21 -7.38 -7.52
CA ILE A 75 -5.81 -7.58 -6.20
C ILE A 75 -4.69 -7.46 -5.18
N LEU A 76 -4.77 -6.47 -4.30
CA LEU A 76 -3.69 -6.12 -3.39
C LEU A 76 -4.21 -5.93 -1.96
N THR A 77 -3.36 -6.30 -1.00
CA THR A 77 -3.53 -5.93 0.40
C THR A 77 -2.35 -5.06 0.83
N ILE A 78 -2.62 -3.91 1.41
CA ILE A 78 -1.61 -3.03 2.01
C ILE A 78 -1.81 -3.04 3.53
N ILE A 79 -0.72 -3.26 4.25
CA ILE A 79 -0.69 -3.27 5.70
C ILE A 79 0.21 -2.12 6.15
N VAL A 80 -0.30 -1.30 7.08
CA VAL A 80 0.44 -0.20 7.70
C VAL A 80 0.53 -0.48 9.19
N GLN A 81 1.72 -0.35 9.76
CA GLN A 81 1.96 -0.49 11.20
C GLN A 81 2.61 0.78 11.76
N SER A 82 2.16 1.21 12.94
CA SER A 82 2.72 2.32 13.71
C SER A 82 2.27 2.20 15.17
N ALA A 83 3.14 2.53 16.13
CA ALA A 83 2.83 2.53 17.56
C ALA A 83 2.17 1.25 18.12
N GLY A 84 2.50 0.08 17.57
CA GLY A 84 1.87 -1.20 17.93
C GLY A 84 0.44 -1.40 17.40
N GLN A 85 -0.05 -0.44 16.60
CA GLN A 85 -1.29 -0.53 15.85
C GLN A 85 -1.03 -1.08 14.44
N GLU A 86 -2.05 -1.70 13.86
CA GLU A 86 -2.04 -2.18 12.50
C GLU A 86 -3.34 -1.78 11.79
N LYS A 87 -3.21 -1.30 10.55
CA LYS A 87 -4.34 -1.02 9.66
C LYS A 87 -4.12 -1.74 8.34
N ARG A 88 -5.20 -2.26 7.75
CA ARG A 88 -5.17 -2.98 6.48
C ARG A 88 -6.14 -2.36 5.50
N TRP A 89 -5.69 -2.22 4.26
CA TRP A 89 -6.52 -1.97 3.10
C TRP A 89 -6.47 -3.18 2.19
N LYS A 90 -7.64 -3.61 1.69
CA LYS A 90 -7.76 -4.68 0.70
C LYS A 90 -8.65 -4.17 -0.41
N GLY A 91 -8.17 -4.24 -1.64
CA GLY A 91 -8.92 -3.74 -2.78
C GLY A 91 -8.39 -4.26 -4.10
N PHE A 92 -8.95 -3.70 -5.17
CA PHE A 92 -8.53 -3.96 -6.52
C PHE A 92 -8.13 -2.65 -7.20
N ILE A 93 -7.10 -2.72 -8.04
CA ILE A 93 -6.67 -1.63 -8.91
C ILE A 93 -7.01 -2.05 -10.34
N PRO A 94 -7.91 -1.34 -11.04
CA PRO A 94 -8.24 -1.68 -12.42
C PRO A 94 -7.02 -1.52 -13.32
N TYR A 95 -6.98 -2.29 -14.41
CA TYR A 95 -5.97 -2.07 -15.43
C TYR A 95 -6.17 -0.66 -16.03
N PRO A 96 -5.12 0.18 -16.07
CA PRO A 96 -5.27 1.60 -16.40
C PRO A 96 -5.67 1.89 -17.85
N ASN A 97 -5.54 0.93 -18.77
CA ASN A 97 -5.84 1.13 -20.19
C ASN A 97 -6.85 0.11 -20.76
N PRO A 98 -8.13 0.15 -20.34
CA PRO A 98 -9.10 -0.90 -20.66
C PRO A 98 -9.41 -1.04 -22.16
N ASP A 99 -9.24 0.01 -22.96
CA ASP A 99 -9.47 -0.03 -24.42
C ASP A 99 -8.51 -1.00 -25.14
N GLU A 100 -7.33 -1.26 -24.58
CA GLU A 100 -6.36 -2.22 -25.14
C GLU A 100 -6.69 -3.69 -24.81
N CYS A 101 -7.84 -3.95 -24.20
CA CYS A 101 -8.32 -5.26 -23.79
C CYS A 101 -9.52 -5.76 -24.59
N GLN A 102 -9.88 -5.05 -25.65
CA GLN A 102 -10.97 -5.40 -26.57
C GLN A 102 -10.54 -6.42 -27.63
#